data_AF-A0A2G5ICU7-F1
#
_entry.id   AF-A0A2G5ICU7-F1
#
_cell.length_a   1.000
_cell.length_b   1.000
_cell.length_c   1.000
_cell.angle_alpha   90.00
_cell.angle_beta   90.00
_cell.angle_gamma   90.00
#
_symmetry.space_group_name_H-M   'P 1'
#
loop_
_entity.id
_entity.type
_entity.pdbx_description
1 polymer ?
#
loop_
_entity_poly.entity_id
_entity_poly.type
_entity_poly.pdbx_seq_one_letter_code
_entity_poly.pdbx_strand_id
1 'polypeptide(L)'
;MKGASDGGLYVPHSEKRFPGYDIETKELDAETLRKYIFGGHVAEYMETLADDDEERYKSQFSGYIDDEIEADGLEELYQEAHKAIREDPWKKDDEAGEKKSKDEWKAESLKFKQNKLTREERRQRVQEKIQALAAEL
;
A
#
# COMPACT_ATOMS: atom_id res chain seq x y z
N MET A 1 -14.96 4.32 -1.68
CA MET A 1 -16.33 4.56 -2.19
C MET A 1 -16.73 6.03 -2.07
N LYS A 2 -16.80 6.62 -0.85
CA LYS A 2 -17.21 8.03 -0.64
C LYS A 2 -16.49 9.02 -1.57
N GLY A 3 -15.16 8.98 -1.62
CA GLY A 3 -14.37 9.87 -2.47
C GLY A 3 -14.67 9.75 -3.98
N ALA A 4 -15.04 8.56 -4.48
CA ALA A 4 -15.44 8.40 -5.89
C ALA A 4 -16.81 9.05 -6.15
N SER A 5 -17.74 8.92 -5.20
CA SER A 5 -19.04 9.61 -5.27
C SER A 5 -18.88 11.12 -5.22
N ASP A 6 -18.00 11.63 -4.34
CA ASP A 6 -17.72 13.06 -4.21
C ASP A 6 -16.93 13.63 -5.39
N GLY A 7 -16.17 12.77 -6.08
CA GLY A 7 -15.49 13.07 -7.33
C GLY A 7 -16.39 13.12 -8.56
N GLY A 8 -17.70 12.89 -8.40
CA GLY A 8 -18.70 13.03 -9.48
C GLY A 8 -19.08 11.72 -10.18
N LEU A 9 -18.57 10.57 -9.75
CA LEU A 9 -19.05 9.28 -10.25
C LEU A 9 -20.37 8.90 -9.57
N TYR A 10 -21.35 8.49 -10.36
CA TYR A 10 -22.58 7.93 -9.80
C TYR A 10 -22.32 6.50 -9.29
N VAL A 11 -22.12 6.37 -7.98
CA VAL A 11 -21.98 5.09 -7.28
C VAL A 11 -23.19 4.90 -6.37
N PRO A 12 -24.17 4.05 -6.71
CA PRO A 12 -25.32 3.80 -5.85
C PRO A 12 -24.90 3.24 -4.49
N HIS A 13 -25.21 3.93 -3.39
CA HIS A 13 -24.89 3.48 -2.03
C HIS A 13 -25.87 4.06 -0.99
N SER A 14 -25.81 3.51 0.23
CA SER A 14 -26.50 4.03 1.41
C SER A 14 -25.49 4.45 2.48
N GLU A 15 -25.90 5.31 3.42
CA GLU A 15 -25.02 5.81 4.49
C GLU A 15 -24.72 4.83 5.64
N LYS A 16 -25.42 3.69 5.69
CA LYS A 16 -25.39 2.71 6.81
C LYS A 16 -24.03 2.11 7.15
N ARG A 17 -23.03 2.32 6.31
CA ARG A 17 -21.67 1.77 6.45
C ARG A 17 -20.61 2.86 6.59
N PHE A 18 -21.02 4.12 6.66
CA PHE A 18 -20.09 5.21 6.94
C PHE A 18 -19.79 5.28 8.43
N PRO A 19 -18.54 5.65 8.80
CA PRO A 19 -18.22 6.06 10.16
C PRO A 19 -19.18 7.16 10.63
N GLY A 20 -19.67 7.06 11.87
CA GLY A 20 -20.68 7.96 12.41
C GLY A 20 -22.13 7.51 12.19
N TYR A 21 -22.39 6.41 11.47
CA TYR A 21 -23.75 5.89 11.33
C TYR A 21 -24.17 5.10 12.58
N ASP A 22 -25.30 5.49 13.17
CA ASP A 22 -25.92 4.82 14.31
C ASP A 22 -27.03 3.86 13.82
N ILE A 23 -26.95 2.60 14.26
CA ILE A 23 -27.89 1.53 13.87
C ILE A 23 -29.25 1.67 14.56
N GLU A 24 -29.28 2.22 15.77
CA GLU A 24 -30.47 2.39 16.58
C GLU A 24 -31.30 3.57 16.08
N THR A 25 -30.68 4.75 15.96
CA THR A 25 -31.36 5.97 15.48
C THR A 25 -31.54 5.98 13.96
N LYS A 26 -30.69 5.22 13.24
CA LYS A 26 -30.60 5.19 11.77
C LYS A 26 -30.18 6.54 11.17
N GLU A 27 -29.40 7.30 11.93
CA GLU A 27 -28.89 8.61 11.52
C GLU A 27 -27.37 8.55 11.34
N LEU A 28 -26.85 9.38 10.42
CA LEU A 28 -25.43 9.55 10.18
C LEU A 28 -24.94 10.82 10.87
N ASP A 29 -23.96 10.70 11.75
CA ASP A 29 -23.17 11.84 12.19
C ASP A 29 -22.16 12.25 11.10
N ALA A 30 -22.47 13.34 10.42
CA ALA A 30 -21.63 13.91 9.38
C ALA A 30 -20.31 14.48 9.92
N GLU A 31 -20.24 14.89 11.19
CA GLU A 31 -19.03 15.43 11.80
C GLU A 31 -18.00 14.32 12.01
N THR A 32 -18.41 13.19 12.58
CA THR A 32 -17.56 11.99 12.65
C THR A 32 -17.13 11.53 11.26
N LEU A 33 -18.03 11.49 10.28
CA LEU A 33 -17.64 11.13 8.90
C LEU A 33 -16.57 12.08 8.35
N ARG A 34 -16.75 13.39 8.52
CA ARG A 34 -15.78 14.41 8.07
C ARG A 34 -14.43 14.21 8.74
N LYS A 35 -14.41 13.97 10.05
CA LYS A 35 -13.19 13.68 10.82
C LYS A 35 -12.44 12.47 10.25
N TYR A 36 -13.15 11.40 9.87
CA TYR A 36 -12.53 10.24 9.22
C TYR A 36 -11.99 10.55 7.82
N ILE A 37 -12.63 11.45 7.07
CA ILE A 37 -12.16 11.87 5.73
C ILE A 37 -10.81 12.59 5.82
N PHE A 38 -10.59 13.39 6.87
CA PHE A 38 -9.37 14.18 7.06
C PHE A 38 -8.39 13.56 8.07
N GLY A 39 -8.54 12.28 8.39
CA GLY A 39 -7.57 11.58 9.25
C GLY A 39 -7.61 11.95 10.73
N GLY A 40 -8.65 12.63 11.23
CA GLY A 40 -8.72 13.07 12.62
C GLY A 40 -8.72 11.95 13.66
N HIS A 41 -9.10 10.72 13.30
CA HIS A 41 -8.95 9.54 14.18
C HIS A 41 -7.49 9.08 14.31
N VAL A 42 -6.67 9.34 13.28
CA VAL A 42 -5.22 9.09 13.32
C VAL A 42 -4.55 10.20 14.13
N ALA A 43 -4.94 11.46 13.91
CA ALA A 43 -4.46 12.61 14.66
C ALA A 43 -4.69 12.45 16.18
N GLU A 44 -5.91 12.08 16.59
CA GLU A 44 -6.20 11.80 18.01
C GLU A 44 -5.37 10.66 18.58
N TYR A 45 -5.10 9.63 17.77
CA TYR A 45 -4.26 8.51 18.22
C TYR A 45 -2.79 8.90 18.32
N MET A 46 -2.31 9.77 17.42
CA MET A 46 -0.99 10.39 17.49
C MET A 46 -0.84 11.21 18.77
N GLU A 47 -1.80 12.10 19.06
CA GLU A 47 -1.83 12.91 20.28
C GLU A 47 -1.84 12.04 21.54
N THR A 48 -2.74 11.04 21.59
CA THR A 48 -2.85 10.14 22.73
C THR A 48 -1.54 9.39 22.98
N LEU A 49 -0.90 8.86 21.93
CA LEU A 49 0.37 8.15 22.09
C LEU A 49 1.53 9.08 22.41
N ALA A 50 1.55 10.30 21.88
CA ALA A 50 2.58 11.28 22.20
C ALA A 50 2.58 11.64 23.70
N ASP A 51 1.38 11.72 24.30
CA ASP A 51 1.21 12.00 25.73
C ASP A 51 1.43 10.77 26.64
N ASP A 52 0.90 9.60 26.24
CA ASP A 52 0.85 8.41 27.09
C ASP A 52 2.06 7.45 26.94
N ASP A 53 2.59 7.28 25.72
CA ASP A 53 3.62 6.29 25.39
C ASP A 53 4.47 6.71 24.18
N GLU A 54 5.49 7.53 24.46
CA GLU A 54 6.41 8.08 23.46
C GLU A 54 7.18 6.98 22.68
N GLU A 55 7.43 5.81 23.29
CA GLU A 55 8.10 4.69 22.62
C GLU A 55 7.20 4.08 21.53
N ARG A 56 5.91 3.90 21.84
CA ARG A 56 4.91 3.51 20.85
C ARG A 56 4.69 4.57 19.79
N TYR A 57 4.67 5.85 20.17
CA TYR A 57 4.56 6.95 19.22
C TYR A 57 5.70 6.90 18.19
N LYS A 58 6.95 6.85 18.66
CA LYS A 58 8.15 6.79 17.79
C LYS A 58 8.19 5.57 16.90
N SER A 59 7.75 4.42 17.39
CA SER A 59 7.77 3.17 16.60
C SER A 59 6.66 3.09 15.55
N GLN A 60 5.47 3.61 15.84
CA GLN A 60 4.32 3.55 14.92
C GLN A 60 4.29 4.71 13.92
N PHE A 61 4.74 5.90 14.33
CA PHE A 61 4.69 7.12 13.53
C PHE A 61 6.08 7.60 13.09
N SER A 62 7.08 6.71 13.02
CA SER A 62 8.45 7.08 12.63
C SER A 62 8.52 7.87 11.32
N GLY A 63 7.74 7.49 10.31
CA GLY A 63 7.71 8.21 9.03
C GLY A 63 7.12 9.62 9.14
N TYR A 64 6.12 9.83 9.99
CA TYR A 64 5.59 11.17 10.26
C TYR A 64 6.64 12.03 10.98
N ILE A 65 7.40 11.45 11.91
CA ILE A 65 8.49 12.15 12.60
C ILE A 65 9.61 12.52 11.61
N ASP A 66 10.01 11.59 10.75
CA ASP A 66 11.06 11.82 9.75
C ASP A 66 10.67 12.91 8.74
N ASP A 67 9.39 13.01 8.40
CA ASP A 67 8.82 14.01 7.49
C ASP A 67 8.33 15.29 8.20
N GLU A 68 8.54 15.43 9.52
CA GLU A 68 8.12 16.57 10.35
C GLU A 68 6.60 16.86 10.30
N ILE A 69 5.78 15.81 10.25
CA ILE A 69 4.32 15.90 10.21
C ILE A 69 3.72 15.65 11.61
N GLU A 70 3.07 16.67 12.15
CA GLU A 70 2.36 16.62 13.44
C GLU A 70 0.85 16.34 13.26
N ALA A 71 0.17 15.99 14.34
CA ALA A 71 -1.23 15.55 14.34
C ALA A 71 -2.20 16.61 13.78
N ASP A 72 -1.96 17.88 14.09
CA ASP A 72 -2.74 19.04 13.62
C ASP A 72 -2.57 19.29 12.11
N GLY A 73 -1.41 18.94 11.56
CA GLY A 73 -1.08 19.06 10.14
C GLY A 73 -1.79 18.05 9.23
N LEU A 74 -2.31 16.93 9.76
CA LEU A 74 -2.95 15.89 8.92
C LEU A 74 -4.17 16.41 8.16
N GLU A 75 -5.01 17.24 8.80
CA GLU A 75 -6.22 17.73 8.16
C GLU A 75 -5.89 18.65 6.97
N GLU A 76 -4.94 19.58 7.15
CA GLU A 76 -4.47 20.47 6.09
C GLU A 76 -3.84 19.68 4.95
N LEU A 77 -2.97 18.71 5.26
CA LEU A 77 -2.33 17.83 4.29
C LEU A 77 -3.35 17.15 3.36
N TYR A 78 -4.42 16.56 3.91
CA TYR A 78 -5.46 15.92 3.10
C TYR A 78 -6.33 16.93 2.34
N GLN A 79 -6.59 18.12 2.89
CA GLN A 79 -7.29 19.18 2.17
C GLN A 79 -6.52 19.62 0.92
N GLU A 80 -5.22 19.85 1.07
CA GLU A 80 -4.32 20.19 -0.04
C GLU A 80 -4.23 19.08 -1.07
N ALA A 81 -4.08 17.83 -0.63
CA ALA A 81 -4.09 16.67 -1.52
C ALA A 81 -5.39 16.59 -2.34
N HIS A 82 -6.56 16.76 -1.71
CA HIS A 82 -7.84 16.77 -2.42
C HIS A 82 -7.94 17.92 -3.43
N LYS A 83 -7.38 19.09 -3.13
CA LYS A 83 -7.33 20.22 -4.07
C LYS A 83 -6.42 19.90 -5.25
N ALA A 84 -5.20 19.42 -5.00
CA ALA A 84 -4.24 19.05 -6.02
C ALA A 84 -4.77 17.97 -6.97
N ILE A 85 -5.45 16.93 -6.46
CA ILE A 85 -6.08 15.88 -7.28
C ILE A 85 -7.17 16.45 -8.20
N ARG A 86 -7.93 17.46 -7.74
CA ARG A 86 -8.96 18.11 -8.57
C ARG A 86 -8.35 19.03 -9.63
N GLU A 87 -7.22 19.67 -9.32
CA GLU A 87 -6.50 20.54 -10.25
C GLU A 87 -5.80 19.74 -11.35
N ASP A 88 -5.08 18.68 -10.99
CA ASP A 88 -4.44 17.76 -11.95
C ASP A 88 -4.57 16.28 -11.49
N PRO A 89 -5.61 15.57 -11.95
CA PRO A 89 -5.79 14.16 -11.63
C PRO A 89 -4.79 13.22 -12.33
N TRP A 90 -3.98 13.73 -13.25
CA TRP A 90 -3.00 12.97 -14.03
C TRP A 90 -1.56 13.34 -13.70
N LYS A 91 -1.34 13.95 -12.52
CA LYS A 91 -0.02 14.37 -12.04
C LYS A 91 0.99 13.22 -12.21
N LYS A 92 2.04 13.49 -12.97
CA LYS A 92 3.11 12.53 -13.20
C LYS A 92 4.06 12.51 -12.01
N ASP A 93 4.61 11.33 -11.76
CA ASP A 93 5.77 11.19 -10.91
C ASP A 93 7.00 11.58 -11.73
N ASP A 94 7.61 12.71 -11.40
CA ASP A 94 8.80 13.23 -12.08
C ASP A 94 10.06 12.41 -11.74
N GLU A 95 10.04 11.67 -10.63
CA GLU A 95 11.12 10.78 -10.18
C GLU A 95 10.97 9.36 -10.73
N ALA A 96 9.80 9.02 -11.28
CA ALA A 96 9.60 7.81 -12.06
C ALA A 96 10.42 7.92 -13.35
N GLY A 97 11.70 7.61 -13.23
CA GLY A 97 12.64 7.54 -14.35
C GLY A 97 12.15 6.61 -15.46
N GLU A 98 12.98 6.45 -16.49
CA GLU A 98 12.57 5.70 -17.68
C GLU A 98 12.09 4.28 -17.33
N LYS A 99 10.86 3.96 -17.71
CA LYS A 99 10.30 2.61 -17.53
C LYS A 99 11.11 1.65 -18.40
N LYS A 100 11.78 0.69 -17.75
CA LYS A 100 12.43 -0.42 -18.44
C LYS A 100 11.43 -1.11 -19.37
N SER A 101 11.91 -1.44 -20.56
CA SER A 101 11.13 -2.14 -21.58
C SER A 101 10.70 -3.52 -21.11
N LYS A 102 9.63 -4.05 -21.74
CA LYS A 102 9.16 -5.41 -21.48
C LYS A 102 10.26 -6.46 -21.74
N ASP A 103 11.12 -6.20 -22.73
CA ASP A 103 12.21 -7.10 -23.08
C ASP A 103 13.33 -7.11 -22.04
N GLU A 104 13.66 -5.96 -21.46
CA GLU A 104 14.61 -5.88 -20.34
C GLU A 104 14.08 -6.61 -19.10
N TRP A 105 12.81 -6.40 -18.74
CA TRP A 105 12.19 -7.13 -17.62
C TRP A 105 12.16 -8.64 -17.85
N LYS A 106 11.88 -9.06 -19.08
CA LYS A 106 11.90 -10.47 -19.47
C LYS A 106 13.31 -11.04 -19.39
N ALA A 107 14.32 -10.33 -19.87
CA ALA A 107 15.71 -10.75 -19.80
C ALA A 107 16.17 -10.90 -18.34
N GLU A 108 15.85 -9.93 -17.48
CA GLU A 108 16.21 -9.98 -16.05
C GLU A 108 15.54 -11.16 -15.34
N SER A 109 14.24 -11.36 -15.59
CA SER A 109 13.48 -12.47 -14.98
C SER A 109 14.01 -13.84 -15.41
N LEU A 110 14.50 -13.97 -16.65
CA LEU A 110 15.03 -15.22 -17.16
C LEU A 110 16.35 -15.64 -16.50
N LYS A 111 17.14 -14.71 -15.95
CA LYS A 111 18.39 -15.03 -15.24
C LYS A 111 18.16 -15.90 -14.00
N PHE A 112 17.06 -15.66 -13.28
CA PHE A 112 16.71 -16.38 -12.05
C PHE A 112 15.76 -17.54 -12.30
N LYS A 113 15.22 -17.67 -13.52
CA LYS A 113 14.30 -18.74 -13.87
C LYS A 113 15.06 -20.04 -14.11
N GLN A 114 14.79 -21.04 -13.27
CA GLN A 114 15.29 -22.39 -13.51
C GLN A 114 14.56 -23.03 -14.70
N ASN A 115 15.34 -23.53 -15.65
CA ASN A 115 14.84 -24.28 -16.79
C ASN A 115 14.72 -25.77 -16.46
N LYS A 116 13.74 -26.44 -17.07
CA LYS A 116 13.58 -27.89 -16.92
C LYS A 116 14.72 -28.61 -17.64
N LEU A 117 15.30 -29.61 -16.99
CA LEU A 117 16.30 -30.49 -17.60
C LEU A 117 15.70 -31.23 -18.80
N THR A 118 16.50 -31.34 -19.85
CA THR A 118 16.20 -32.16 -21.01
C THR A 118 16.18 -33.65 -20.64
N ARG A 119 15.71 -34.50 -21.56
CA ARG A 119 15.68 -35.96 -21.32
C ARG A 119 17.09 -36.55 -21.26
N GLU A 120 18.00 -36.02 -22.07
CA GLU A 120 19.38 -36.51 -22.18
C GLU A 120 20.19 -36.13 -20.93
N GLU A 121 20.13 -34.87 -20.49
CA GLU A 121 20.76 -34.43 -19.24
C GLU A 121 20.23 -35.22 -18.03
N ARG A 122 18.93 -35.54 -18.01
CA ARG A 122 18.35 -36.42 -16.97
C ARG A 122 18.95 -37.83 -17.01
N ARG A 123 19.16 -38.41 -18.19
CA ARG A 123 19.77 -39.75 -18.36
C ARG A 123 21.24 -39.75 -17.95
N GLN A 124 22.00 -38.74 -18.36
CA GLN A 124 23.40 -38.59 -17.96
C GLN A 124 23.55 -38.45 -16.44
N ARG A 125 22.75 -37.59 -15.79
CA ARG A 125 22.76 -37.47 -14.32
C ARG A 125 22.45 -38.79 -13.62
N VAL A 126 21.54 -39.59 -14.14
CA VAL A 126 21.24 -40.93 -13.58
C VAL A 126 22.44 -41.86 -13.75
N GLN A 127 23.07 -41.87 -14.93
CA GLN A 127 24.25 -42.72 -15.20
C GLN A 127 25.45 -42.32 -14.35
N GLU A 128 25.77 -41.03 -14.26
CA GLU A 128 26.83 -40.49 -13.40
C GLU A 128 26.59 -40.84 -11.93
N LYS A 129 25.34 -40.71 -11.47
CA LYS A 129 24.97 -41.06 -10.09
C LYS A 129 25.12 -42.56 -9.81
N ILE A 130 24.76 -43.43 -10.76
CA ILE A 130 24.96 -44.88 -10.64
C ILE A 130 26.45 -45.22 -10.60
N GLN A 131 27.27 -44.61 -11.47
CA GLN A 131 28.71 -44.85 -11.51
C GLN A 131 29.41 -44.39 -10.23
N ALA A 132 29.06 -43.22 -9.70
CA ALA A 132 29.62 -42.72 -8.44
C ALA A 132 29.28 -43.67 -7.27
N LEU A 133 28.03 -44.11 -7.15
CA LEU A 133 27.60 -45.07 -6.12
C LEU A 133 28.27 -46.44 -6.26
N ALA A 134 28.48 -46.91 -7.49
CA ALA A 134 29.15 -48.18 -7.75
C ALA A 134 30.66 -48.13 -7.50
N ALA A 135 31.28 -46.95 -7.53
CA ALA A 135 32.70 -46.76 -7.23
C ALA A 135 33.00 -46.56 -5.73
N GLU A 136 31.98 -46.22 -4.92
CA GLU A 136 32.04 -46.18 -3.45
C GLU A 136 31.82 -47.56 -2.78
N LEU A 137 31.44 -48.58 -3.57
CA LEU A 137 31.28 -49.98 -3.16
C LEU A 137 32.55 -50.78 -3.40
#